data_AF-A0A6H9UW21-F1
#
_entry.id   AF-A0A6H9UW21-F1
#
_cell.length_a   1.000
_cell.length_b   1.000
_cell.length_c   1.000
_cell.angle_alpha   90.00
_cell.angle_beta   90.00
_cell.angle_gamma   90.00
#
_symmetry.space_group_name_H-M   'P 1'
#
loop_
_entity.id
_entity.type
_entity.pdbx_description
1 polymer ?
#
loop_
_entity_poly.entity_id
_entity_poly.type
_entity_poly.pdbx_seq_one_letter_code
_entity_poly.pdbx_strand_id
1 'polypeptide(L)' 'MNVNPNWRTGSIELIAGYTLTDADGGRIDRADDIHFAIEGGFINVQLPDVPHIQIVSAPALRLLTCTATTVG' A
#
# COMPACT_ATOMS: atom_id res chain seq x y z
N MET A 1 13.44 -19.50 4.20
CA MET A 1 12.64 -18.84 5.25
C MET A 1 11.32 -18.44 4.64
N ASN A 2 10.20 -18.89 5.20
CA ASN A 2 8.89 -18.40 4.80
C ASN A 2 8.77 -16.98 5.38
N VAL A 3 9.10 -15.97 4.58
CA VAL A 3 8.94 -14.58 4.99
C VAL A 3 7.47 -14.26 4.70
N ASN A 4 6.60 -14.45 5.68
CA ASN A 4 5.27 -13.85 5.56
C ASN A 4 5.46 -12.33 5.61
N PRO A 5 4.89 -11.57 4.65
CA PRO A 5 4.97 -10.12 4.68
C PRO A 5 4.42 -9.63 6.01
N ASN A 6 5.14 -8.74 6.70
CA ASN A 6 4.64 -8.11 7.91
C ASN A 6 3.61 -7.03 7.51
N TRP A 7 2.37 -7.48 7.33
CA TRP A 7 1.25 -6.64 6.94
C TRP A 7 0.88 -5.65 8.06
N ARG A 8 0.63 -4.41 7.66
CA ARG A 8 0.28 -3.28 8.52
C ARG A 8 -0.86 -2.50 7.89
N THR A 9 -1.55 -1.69 8.69
CA THR A 9 -2.60 -0.80 8.21
C THR A 9 -2.10 0.64 8.20
N GLY A 10 -2.59 1.45 7.27
CA GLY A 10 -2.18 2.84 7.16
C GLY A 10 -2.72 3.57 5.94
N SER A 11 -1.99 4.60 5.53
CA SER A 11 -2.28 5.38 4.33
C SER A 11 -1.04 5.56 3.46
N ILE A 12 -1.27 5.68 2.16
CA ILE A 12 -0.25 5.87 1.14
C ILE A 12 -0.54 7.12 0.32
N GLU A 13 0.52 7.85 0.01
CA GLU A 13 0.53 8.96 -0.95
C GLU A 13 1.68 8.74 -1.92
N LEU A 14 1.38 8.77 -3.21
CA LEU A 14 2.35 8.63 -4.29
C LEU A 14 2.85 9.99 -4.78
N ILE A 15 4.01 10.00 -5.42
CA ILE A 15 4.48 11.18 -6.17
C ILE A 15 3.70 11.31 -7.48
N ALA A 16 3.68 12.51 -8.04
CA ALA A 16 2.97 12.80 -9.28
C ALA A 16 3.38 11.86 -10.43
N GLY A 17 2.38 11.36 -11.18
CA GLY A 17 2.58 10.44 -12.31
C GLY A 17 2.48 8.96 -11.93
N TYR A 18 2.47 8.62 -10.65
CA TYR A 18 2.25 7.25 -10.15
C TYR A 18 0.86 7.12 -9.54
N THR A 19 0.22 5.97 -9.77
CA THR A 19 -1.15 5.73 -9.32
C THR A 19 -1.34 4.28 -8.93
N LEU A 20 -2.25 4.04 -7.99
CA LEU A 20 -2.92 2.78 -7.78
C LEU A 20 -4.24 2.75 -8.58
N THR A 21 -4.81 1.57 -8.74
CA THR A 21 -6.12 1.34 -9.33
C THR A 21 -7.13 1.00 -8.23
N ASP A 22 -8.21 1.76 -8.10
CA ASP A 22 -9.29 1.46 -7.14
C ASP A 22 -10.23 0.34 -7.63
N ALA A 23 -11.24 0.00 -6.83
CA ALA A 23 -12.20 -1.07 -7.15
C ALA A 23 -13.06 -0.78 -8.39
N ASP A 24 -13.24 0.49 -8.74
CA ASP A 24 -13.99 0.95 -9.92
C ASP A 24 -13.10 1.05 -11.17
N GLY A 25 -11.81 0.73 -11.04
CA GLY A 25 -10.82 0.89 -12.12
C GLY A 25 -10.29 2.32 -12.26
N GLY A 26 -10.65 3.22 -11.34
CA GLY A 26 -10.16 4.58 -11.25
C GLY A 26 -8.70 4.63 -10.83
N ARG A 27 -8.00 5.69 -11.26
CA ARG A 27 -6.59 5.92 -10.91
C ARG A 27 -6.52 6.89 -9.74
N ILE A 28 -5.91 6.46 -8.64
CA ILE A 28 -5.75 7.26 -7.43
C ILE A 28 -4.28 7.36 -7.04
N ASP A 29 -3.85 8.50 -6.51
CA ASP A 29 -2.49 8.74 -6.01
C ASP A 29 -2.41 8.77 -4.47
N ARG A 30 -3.56 8.73 -3.80
CA ARG A 30 -3.70 8.63 -2.35
C ARG A 30 -4.75 7.58 -2.01
N ALA A 31 -4.46 6.78 -0.98
CA ALA A 31 -5.43 5.89 -0.37
C ALA A 31 -5.20 5.83 1.14
N ASP A 32 -6.30 5.84 1.88
CA ASP A 32 -6.33 5.63 3.33
C ASP A 32 -6.88 4.21 3.62
N ASP A 33 -6.76 3.75 4.87
CA ASP A 33 -7.20 2.42 5.31
C ASP A 33 -6.69 1.24 4.47
N ILE A 34 -5.46 1.36 3.95
CA ILE A 34 -4.82 0.31 3.17
C ILE A 34 -4.18 -0.73 4.08
N HIS A 35 -4.09 -1.98 3.62
CA HIS A 35 -3.11 -2.92 4.13
C HIS A 35 -1.84 -2.87 3.30
N PHE A 36 -0.68 -2.85 3.94
CA PHE A 36 0.60 -2.82 3.24
C PHE A 36 1.67 -3.66 3.90
N ALA A 37 2.63 -4.12 3.10
CA ALA A 37 3.86 -4.72 3.57
C ALA A 37 5.07 -4.17 2.79
N ILE A 38 6.20 -4.01 3.48
CA ILE A 38 7.43 -3.47 2.90
C ILE A 38 8.40 -4.63 2.63
N GLU A 39 8.81 -4.81 1.38
CA GLU A 39 9.68 -5.91 0.95
C GLU A 39 10.72 -5.44 -0.06
N GLY A 40 12.00 -5.49 0.29
CA GLY A 40 13.09 -5.35 -0.70
C GLY A 40 13.07 -4.07 -1.54
N GLY A 41 12.53 -2.96 -1.02
CA GLY A 41 12.38 -1.70 -1.76
C GLY A 41 11.06 -1.55 -2.52
N PHE A 42 10.11 -2.45 -2.30
CA PHE A 42 8.73 -2.37 -2.79
C PHE A 42 7.75 -2.29 -1.62
N ILE A 43 6.58 -1.72 -1.90
CA ILE A 43 5.42 -1.76 -1.03
C ILE A 43 4.36 -2.59 -1.72
N ASN A 44 3.99 -3.71 -1.11
CA ASN A 44 2.78 -4.45 -1.44
C ASN A 44 1.61 -3.70 -0.81
N VAL A 45 0.60 -3.32 -1.60
CA VAL A 45 -0.57 -2.55 -1.18
C VAL A 45 -1.83 -3.33 -1.52
N GLN A 46 -2.66 -3.56 -0.52
CA GLN A 46 -4.02 -4.06 -0.68
C GLN A 46 -4.97 -2.91 -0.32
N LEU A 47 -5.71 -2.45 -1.33
CA LEU A 47 -6.78 -1.48 -1.18
C LEU A 47 -8.07 -2.18 -0.73
N PRO A 48 -8.96 -1.49 0.00
CA PRO A 48 -10.33 -1.96 0.24
C PRO A 48 -11.02 -2.33 -1.08
N ASP A 49 -11.77 -3.43 -1.08
CA ASP A 49 -12.58 -3.91 -2.21
C ASP A 49 -11.83 -4.23 -3.52
N VAL A 50 -10.50 -4.14 -3.53
CA VAL A 50 -9.66 -4.55 -4.66
C VAL A 50 -9.19 -6.00 -4.44
N PRO A 51 -9.50 -6.94 -5.36
CA PRO A 51 -9.28 -8.36 -5.13
C PRO A 51 -7.82 -8.81 -5.30
N HIS A 52 -6.89 -7.89 -5.54
CA HIS A 52 -5.49 -8.18 -5.80
C HIS A 52 -4.56 -7.17 -5.11
N ILE A 53 -3.34 -7.64 -4.83
CA ILE A 53 -2.27 -6.80 -4.29
C ILE A 53 -1.63 -6.02 -5.44
N GLN A 54 -1.44 -4.72 -5.23
CA GLN A 54 -0.70 -3.85 -6.13
C GLN A 54 0.70 -3.62 -5.57
N ILE A 55 1.70 -3.54 -6.44
CA ILE A 55 3.10 -3.39 -6.04
C ILE A 55 3.56 -2.00 -6.44
N VAL A 56 4.05 -1.25 -5.46
CA VAL A 56 4.59 0.10 -5.62
C VAL A 56 6.09 0.06 -5.38
N SER A 57 6.89 0.65 -6.26
CA SER A 57 8.31 0.84 -5.98
C SER A 57 8.47 1.92 -4.91
N ALA A 58 9.35 1.72 -3.91
CA ALA A 58 9.56 2.72 -2.86
C ALA A 58 9.88 4.14 -3.38
N PRO A 59 10.62 4.33 -4.50
CA PRO A 59 10.81 5.65 -5.10
C PRO A 59 9.53 6.36 -5.57
N ALA A 60 8.44 5.64 -5.78
CA ALA A 60 7.14 6.22 -6.15
C ALA A 60 6.37 6.78 -4.95
N LEU A 61 6.83 6.55 -3.72
CA LEU A 61 6.18 7.04 -2.51
C LEU A 61 6.50 8.50 -2.26
N ARG A 62 5.46 9.28 -1.95
CA ARG A 62 5.61 10.58 -1.30
C ARG A 62 5.54 10.46 0.22
N LEU A 63 4.57 9.68 0.74
CA LEU A 63 4.40 9.42 2.16
C LEU A 63 3.72 8.06 2.37
N LEU A 64 4.21 7.28 3.34
CA LEU A 64 3.54 6.07 3.83
C LEU A 64 3.41 6.21 5.33
N THR A 65 2.17 6.27 5.84
CA THR A 65 1.89 6.43 7.26
C THR A 65 1.39 5.11 7.82
N CYS A 66 2.08 4.59 8.83
CA CYS A 66 1.64 3.40 9.56
C CYS A 66 0.74 3.80 10.72
N THR A 67 -0.54 3.48 10.67
CA THR A 67 -1.47 3.64 11.78
C THR A 67 -1.46 2.33 12.56
N ALA A 68 -0.46 2.15 13.42
CA ALA A 68 -0.36 0.94 14.23
C ALA A 68 -1.67 0.71 15.00
N THR A 69 -2.33 -0.43 14.77
CA THR A 69 -3.12 -1.05 15.83
C THR A 69 -2.29 -2.20 16.35
N THR A 70 -1.47 -1.95 17.37
CA THR A 70 -0.98 -3.04 18.21
C THR A 70 -2.19 -3.60 18.94
N VAL A 71 -2.72 -4.73 18.48
CA VAL A 71 -3.62 -5.59 19.25
C VAL A 71 -3.14 -7.02 19.10
N GLY A 72 -2.61 -7.58 20.19
CA GLY A 72 -2.21 -8.99 20.33
C GLY A 72 -0.73 -9.17 20.58
#